data_AF-A0A960ZS74-F1
#
_entry.id   AF-A0A960ZS74-F1
#
_cell.length_a   1.000
_cell.length_b   1.000
_cell.length_c   1.000
_cell.angle_alpha   90.00
_cell.angle_beta   90.00
_cell.angle_gamma   90.00
#
_symmetry.space_group_name_H-M   'P 1'
#
loop_
_entity.id
_entity.type
_entity.pdbx_description
1 polymer ?
#
loop_
_entity_poly.entity_id
_entity_poly.type
_entity_poly.pdbx_seq_one_letter_code
_entity_poly.pdbx_strand_id
1 'polypeptide(L)'
;MIAKIALLGLILAGTTFAHSSRTPRLLDLDGDGIPNISDPDVDNDGILNGDDLNVDGGVALSGPYAGRYIGDKFNNDSPREKDIDGDGLADNSPLELDIDGDGLLDTDPAELDIDGDGRLDSAIDELDTDGDGIVDRRDLDDDGDGIRDREDTDDDGDGIPDLEDSDHDGAVLPLASGPIGDGFAPATLANQTYITRKNGKAEYHRLVFTSETTGTISEGRHAKPFSYTYAINTETTAALNITEGRGESSVLTIDFSAGTYSEQEFEHGRLEKAKTGAISLAVNP
;
A
#
# COMPACT_ATOMS: atom_id res chain seq x y z
N MET A 1 -2.12 68.72 -23.56
CA MET A 1 -3.18 68.34 -24.53
C MET A 1 -3.23 66.82 -24.53
N ILE A 2 -4.16 66.18 -23.78
CA ILE A 2 -5.53 65.79 -24.18
C ILE A 2 -5.45 64.78 -25.36
N ALA A 3 -5.91 63.53 -25.30
CA ALA A 3 -7.22 63.06 -24.82
C ALA A 3 -7.25 61.58 -24.42
N LYS A 4 -8.24 61.27 -23.56
CA LYS A 4 -8.91 59.96 -23.38
C LYS A 4 -9.46 59.45 -24.71
N ILE A 5 -9.47 58.13 -24.93
CA ILE A 5 -10.48 57.46 -25.77
C ILE A 5 -11.05 56.27 -25.00
N ALA A 6 -12.38 56.25 -24.97
CA ALA A 6 -13.23 55.36 -24.21
C ALA A 6 -13.69 54.14 -25.03
N LEU A 7 -14.10 53.13 -24.27
CA LEU A 7 -14.97 52.00 -24.56
C LEU A 7 -15.91 52.13 -25.77
N LEU A 8 -15.93 51.12 -26.64
CA LEU A 8 -17.08 50.81 -27.49
C LEU A 8 -17.34 49.30 -27.46
N GLY A 9 -18.44 48.91 -26.81
CA GLY A 9 -18.94 47.55 -26.85
C GLY A 9 -19.50 47.22 -28.23
N LEU A 10 -19.19 46.01 -28.71
CA LEU A 10 -19.88 45.41 -29.85
C LEU A 10 -20.52 44.12 -29.38
N ILE A 11 -21.83 44.20 -29.11
CA ILE A 11 -22.71 43.05 -28.99
C ILE A 11 -22.83 42.49 -30.41
N LEU A 12 -22.17 41.37 -30.69
CA LEU A 12 -22.45 40.59 -31.89
C LEU A 12 -23.31 39.40 -31.48
N ALA A 13 -24.58 39.44 -31.87
CA ALA A 13 -25.54 38.36 -31.74
C ALA A 13 -25.01 37.15 -32.53
N GLY A 14 -24.38 36.21 -31.83
CA GLY A 14 -24.00 34.91 -32.32
C GLY A 14 -25.06 33.88 -31.92
N THR A 15 -25.63 33.25 -32.93
CA THR A 15 -26.53 32.08 -32.87
C THR A 15 -26.28 31.15 -31.69
N THR A 16 -27.33 30.83 -30.94
CA THR A 16 -27.33 29.80 -29.89
C THR A 16 -27.08 28.43 -30.52
N PHE A 17 -25.82 27.99 -30.58
CA PHE A 17 -25.54 26.57 -30.54
C PHE A 17 -25.45 26.21 -29.07
N ALA A 18 -26.51 25.58 -28.55
CA ALA A 18 -26.40 24.79 -27.34
C ALA A 18 -25.47 23.61 -27.65
N HIS A 19 -24.16 23.83 -27.55
CA HIS A 19 -23.28 22.71 -27.27
C HIS A 19 -23.61 22.32 -25.84
N SER A 20 -24.36 21.22 -25.72
CA SER A 20 -24.36 20.43 -24.51
C SER A 20 -22.91 20.02 -24.28
N SER A 21 -22.18 20.82 -23.49
CA SER A 21 -20.98 20.37 -22.82
C SER A 21 -21.46 19.34 -21.81
N ARG A 22 -21.67 18.10 -22.28
CA ARG A 22 -21.54 16.94 -21.42
C ARG A 22 -20.09 17.02 -20.94
N THR A 23 -19.90 17.47 -19.71
CA THR A 23 -18.81 16.93 -18.90
C THR A 23 -18.90 15.41 -19.07
N PRO A 24 -17.79 14.70 -19.37
CA PRO A 24 -17.81 13.24 -19.29
C PRO A 24 -18.44 12.90 -17.94
N ARG A 25 -19.51 12.09 -17.96
CA ARG A 25 -20.07 11.61 -16.72
C ARG A 25 -18.99 10.68 -16.18
N LEU A 26 -18.39 11.05 -15.06
CA LEU A 26 -17.48 10.18 -14.34
C LEU A 26 -18.22 8.87 -14.02
N LEU A 27 -17.50 7.76 -14.01
CA LEU A 27 -18.06 6.46 -13.64
C LEU A 27 -18.54 6.52 -12.18
N ASP A 28 -19.62 5.79 -11.91
CA ASP A 28 -20.46 5.87 -10.70
C ASP A 28 -21.25 4.55 -10.73
N LEU A 29 -20.57 3.50 -10.30
CA LEU A 29 -20.93 2.11 -10.54
C LEU A 29 -22.17 1.70 -9.72
N ASP A 30 -22.19 2.09 -8.45
CA ASP A 30 -23.28 1.84 -7.50
C ASP A 30 -24.46 2.84 -7.59
N GLY A 31 -24.24 3.98 -8.26
CA GLY A 31 -25.25 5.00 -8.46
C GLY A 31 -25.59 5.83 -7.21
N ASP A 32 -24.77 5.86 -6.18
CA ASP A 32 -25.03 6.68 -4.98
C ASP A 32 -24.76 8.19 -5.20
N GLY A 33 -24.03 8.51 -6.27
CA GLY A 33 -23.69 9.86 -6.69
C GLY A 33 -22.28 10.31 -6.34
N ILE A 34 -21.45 9.43 -5.78
CA ILE A 34 -19.99 9.57 -5.69
C ILE A 34 -19.37 8.91 -6.94
N PRO A 35 -18.44 9.57 -7.64
CA PRO A 35 -17.74 8.92 -8.74
C PRO A 35 -16.68 7.94 -8.28
N ASN A 36 -16.47 6.83 -9.00
CA ASN A 36 -15.52 5.76 -8.69
C ASN A 36 -14.14 6.26 -8.19
N ILE A 37 -13.48 7.16 -8.95
CA ILE A 37 -12.20 7.84 -8.60
C ILE A 37 -12.17 8.55 -7.21
N SER A 38 -13.28 8.61 -6.50
CA SER A 38 -13.36 9.22 -5.16
C SER A 38 -14.38 8.50 -4.28
N ASP A 39 -14.82 7.31 -4.69
CA ASP A 39 -15.80 6.50 -3.98
C ASP A 39 -15.07 5.47 -3.11
N PRO A 40 -15.13 5.58 -1.77
CA PRO A 40 -14.41 4.67 -0.89
C PRO A 40 -15.02 3.26 -0.81
N ASP A 41 -16.16 3.01 -1.47
CA ASP A 41 -16.88 1.73 -1.53
C ASP A 41 -17.59 1.66 -2.90
N VAL A 42 -16.80 1.46 -3.96
CA VAL A 42 -17.20 1.60 -5.38
C VAL A 42 -18.43 0.77 -5.74
N ASP A 43 -18.59 -0.39 -5.12
CA ASP A 43 -19.69 -1.32 -5.38
C ASP A 43 -20.81 -1.29 -4.30
N ASN A 44 -20.60 -0.52 -3.24
CA ASN A 44 -21.47 -0.33 -2.08
C ASN A 44 -21.86 -1.64 -1.40
N ASP A 45 -21.00 -2.65 -1.41
CA ASP A 45 -21.22 -3.93 -0.76
C ASP A 45 -20.89 -3.90 0.75
N GLY A 46 -20.33 -2.77 1.21
CA GLY A 46 -20.04 -2.48 2.61
C GLY A 46 -18.64 -2.91 3.06
N ILE A 47 -17.78 -3.32 2.13
CA ILE A 47 -16.33 -3.43 2.29
C ILE A 47 -15.72 -2.18 1.64
N LEU A 48 -14.72 -1.57 2.27
CA LEU A 48 -14.05 -0.41 1.67
C LEU A 48 -13.04 -0.91 0.64
N ASN A 49 -12.75 -0.12 -0.39
CA ASN A 49 -11.95 -0.56 -1.54
C ASN A 49 -10.65 -1.28 -1.14
N GLY A 50 -9.77 -0.63 -0.37
CA GLY A 50 -8.53 -1.25 0.11
C GLY A 50 -8.68 -2.37 1.13
N ASP A 51 -9.90 -2.81 1.49
CA ASP A 51 -10.18 -4.07 2.20
C ASP A 51 -10.98 -5.07 1.33
N ASP A 52 -11.39 -4.67 0.13
CA ASP A 52 -12.16 -5.46 -0.82
C ASP A 52 -11.23 -6.27 -1.72
N LEU A 53 -11.63 -7.50 -2.03
CA LEU A 53 -10.92 -8.40 -2.96
C LEU A 53 -11.47 -8.29 -4.39
N ASN A 54 -12.47 -7.44 -4.58
CA ASN A 54 -13.14 -7.15 -5.82
C ASN A 54 -13.80 -5.77 -5.75
N VAL A 55 -12.97 -4.72 -5.77
CA VAL A 55 -13.38 -3.31 -5.53
C VAL A 55 -14.56 -2.89 -6.41
N ASP A 56 -14.54 -3.24 -7.69
CA ASP A 56 -15.62 -2.91 -8.61
C ASP A 56 -16.86 -3.82 -8.47
N GLY A 57 -16.84 -4.89 -7.67
CA GLY A 57 -17.71 -6.04 -7.91
C GLY A 57 -18.27 -6.83 -6.72
N GLY A 58 -19.46 -6.44 -6.29
CA GLY A 58 -20.13 -7.12 -5.18
C GLY A 58 -21.63 -6.88 -5.14
N VAL A 59 -22.25 -7.30 -4.04
CA VAL A 59 -23.70 -7.20 -3.86
C VAL A 59 -24.01 -5.95 -3.05
N ALA A 60 -24.25 -4.85 -3.76
CA ALA A 60 -24.63 -3.56 -3.19
C ALA A 60 -25.63 -3.72 -2.03
N LEU A 61 -25.28 -3.22 -0.85
CA LEU A 61 -26.12 -3.22 0.34
C LEU A 61 -27.12 -2.06 0.34
N SER A 62 -26.77 -0.96 -0.32
CA SER A 62 -27.55 0.27 -0.31
C SER A 62 -27.70 0.89 -1.71
N GLY A 63 -28.17 2.14 -1.76
CA GLY A 63 -28.33 2.84 -3.03
C GLY A 63 -29.40 2.28 -4.00
N PRO A 64 -29.39 2.76 -5.27
CA PRO A 64 -30.31 2.34 -6.32
C PRO A 64 -30.20 0.85 -6.73
N TYR A 65 -29.05 0.21 -6.47
CA TYR A 65 -28.80 -1.18 -6.84
C TYR A 65 -28.89 -2.17 -5.68
N ALA A 66 -29.24 -1.74 -4.46
CA ALA A 66 -29.39 -2.58 -3.27
C ALA A 66 -29.96 -4.00 -3.56
N GLY A 67 -29.19 -5.02 -3.15
CA GLY A 67 -29.48 -6.44 -3.33
C GLY A 67 -29.18 -7.00 -4.72
N ARG A 68 -28.47 -6.25 -5.58
CA ARG A 68 -28.02 -6.69 -6.90
C ARG A 68 -26.51 -6.76 -6.91
N TYR A 69 -26.00 -7.70 -7.68
CA TYR A 69 -24.58 -7.73 -8.02
C TYR A 69 -24.29 -6.65 -9.07
N ILE A 70 -23.31 -5.80 -8.80
CA ILE A 70 -22.73 -4.82 -9.74
C ILE A 70 -21.25 -5.16 -10.00
N GLY A 71 -20.59 -4.47 -10.92
CA GLY A 71 -19.24 -4.83 -11.34
C GLY A 71 -19.14 -6.02 -12.29
N ASP A 72 -17.90 -6.48 -12.44
CA ASP A 72 -17.50 -7.27 -13.59
C ASP A 72 -17.25 -8.77 -13.28
N LYS A 73 -17.04 -9.10 -11.99
CA LYS A 73 -16.80 -10.43 -11.39
C LYS A 73 -15.40 -10.99 -11.52
N PHE A 74 -14.42 -10.18 -11.86
CA PHE A 74 -13.03 -10.51 -11.64
C PHE A 74 -12.64 -10.01 -10.26
N ASN A 75 -11.89 -10.83 -9.54
CA ASN A 75 -11.27 -10.35 -8.31
C ASN A 75 -10.01 -9.57 -8.70
N ASN A 76 -9.47 -8.74 -7.80
CA ASN A 76 -8.29 -7.91 -8.09
C ASN A 76 -7.10 -8.76 -8.61
N ASP A 77 -6.76 -9.88 -7.95
CA ASP A 77 -5.76 -10.90 -8.39
C ASP A 77 -6.03 -11.61 -9.74
N SER A 78 -7.10 -11.25 -10.43
CA SER A 78 -7.44 -11.84 -11.72
C SER A 78 -6.64 -11.13 -12.81
N PRO A 79 -5.83 -11.84 -13.63
CA PRO A 79 -5.12 -11.21 -14.75
C PRO A 79 -6.06 -10.72 -15.88
N ARG A 80 -7.37 -10.87 -15.69
CA ARG A 80 -8.42 -10.36 -16.58
C ARG A 80 -9.04 -9.06 -16.08
N GLU A 81 -8.88 -8.73 -14.81
CA GLU A 81 -9.15 -7.40 -14.29
C GLU A 81 -8.08 -6.46 -14.81
N LYS A 82 -8.45 -5.23 -15.18
CA LYS A 82 -7.58 -4.24 -15.84
C LYS A 82 -7.89 -2.80 -15.41
N ASP A 83 -8.85 -2.61 -14.50
CA ASP A 83 -9.38 -1.34 -14.01
C ASP A 83 -10.03 -1.65 -12.64
N ILE A 84 -9.18 -1.89 -11.62
CA ILE A 84 -9.58 -2.47 -10.33
C ILE A 84 -10.66 -1.63 -9.63
N ASP A 85 -10.51 -0.31 -9.58
CA ASP A 85 -11.48 0.61 -8.97
C ASP A 85 -12.62 1.04 -9.93
N GLY A 86 -12.52 0.65 -11.20
CA GLY A 86 -13.52 0.92 -12.22
C GLY A 86 -13.67 2.41 -12.57
N ASP A 87 -12.68 3.26 -12.30
CA ASP A 87 -12.77 4.69 -12.58
C ASP A 87 -12.61 5.05 -14.07
N GLY A 88 -12.12 4.10 -14.86
CA GLY A 88 -11.95 4.17 -16.30
C GLY A 88 -10.55 4.57 -16.76
N LEU A 89 -9.60 4.68 -15.84
CA LEU A 89 -8.19 4.45 -16.08
C LEU A 89 -7.94 2.93 -16.04
N ALA A 90 -6.78 2.48 -16.48
CA ALA A 90 -6.45 1.06 -16.45
C ALA A 90 -5.24 0.92 -15.55
N ASP A 91 -5.10 -0.20 -14.86
CA ASP A 91 -4.05 -0.37 -13.83
C ASP A 91 -2.64 -0.01 -14.39
N ASN A 92 -2.28 -0.50 -15.58
CA ASN A 92 -1.03 -0.09 -16.26
C ASN A 92 -0.98 1.28 -16.94
N SER A 93 -1.93 2.15 -16.63
CA SER A 93 -1.90 3.52 -17.10
C SER A 93 -0.99 4.32 -16.18
N PRO A 94 0.04 5.03 -16.69
CA PRO A 94 0.89 5.92 -15.87
C PRO A 94 0.18 7.21 -15.42
N LEU A 95 -1.15 7.23 -15.49
CA LEU A 95 -2.03 8.27 -14.98
C LEU A 95 -2.95 7.74 -13.89
N GLU A 96 -3.03 6.41 -13.74
CA GLU A 96 -3.54 5.78 -12.54
C GLU A 96 -2.47 5.94 -11.46
N LEU A 97 -2.88 6.27 -10.23
CA LEU A 97 -1.97 6.57 -9.11
C LEU A 97 -2.54 6.08 -7.76
N ASP A 98 -3.68 5.40 -7.79
CA ASP A 98 -4.45 4.88 -6.65
C ASP A 98 -5.24 3.67 -7.20
N ILE A 99 -4.53 2.58 -7.54
CA ILE A 99 -5.05 1.46 -8.35
C ILE A 99 -6.28 0.81 -7.72
N ASP A 100 -6.27 0.60 -6.41
CA ASP A 100 -7.39 0.04 -5.68
C ASP A 100 -8.44 1.08 -5.25
N GLY A 101 -8.14 2.37 -5.39
CA GLY A 101 -9.05 3.47 -5.10
C GLY A 101 -9.33 3.68 -3.61
N ASP A 102 -8.49 3.20 -2.69
CA ASP A 102 -8.71 3.35 -1.25
C ASP A 102 -8.42 4.77 -0.72
N GLY A 103 -7.76 5.59 -1.54
CA GLY A 103 -7.40 6.97 -1.26
C GLY A 103 -5.99 7.16 -0.72
N LEU A 104 -5.19 6.11 -0.65
CA LEU A 104 -3.73 6.15 -0.58
C LEU A 104 -3.18 6.11 -2.01
N LEU A 105 -2.14 6.90 -2.27
CA LEU A 105 -1.50 6.83 -3.59
C LEU A 105 -0.56 5.64 -3.58
N ASP A 106 -0.33 5.01 -4.74
CA ASP A 106 0.60 3.87 -4.88
C ASP A 106 2.00 4.24 -4.35
N THR A 107 2.43 5.50 -4.55
CA THR A 107 3.69 6.06 -4.00
C THR A 107 3.70 6.37 -2.49
N ASP A 108 2.58 6.23 -1.77
CA ASP A 108 2.51 6.56 -0.34
C ASP A 108 3.14 5.43 0.48
N PRO A 109 4.14 5.69 1.34
CA PRO A 109 4.76 4.65 2.17
C PRO A 109 3.83 3.97 3.20
N ALA A 110 2.58 4.44 3.30
CA ALA A 110 1.53 3.81 4.09
C ALA A 110 0.69 2.82 3.29
N GLU A 111 0.74 2.87 1.95
CA GLU A 111 0.21 1.87 1.03
C GLU A 111 1.11 0.64 1.06
N LEU A 112 0.50 -0.55 1.07
CA LEU A 112 1.20 -1.82 1.26
C LEU A 112 0.55 -2.99 0.48
N ASP A 113 -0.55 -2.75 -0.22
CA ASP A 113 -1.30 -3.71 -1.06
C ASP A 113 -1.90 -2.93 -2.25
N ILE A 114 -1.04 -2.48 -3.17
CA ILE A 114 -1.38 -1.51 -4.24
C ILE A 114 -2.58 -1.95 -5.07
N ASP A 115 -2.68 -3.24 -5.41
CA ASP A 115 -3.79 -3.79 -6.19
C ASP A 115 -5.00 -4.23 -5.32
N GLY A 116 -4.88 -4.14 -4.00
CA GLY A 116 -5.93 -4.53 -3.07
C GLY A 116 -6.30 -6.02 -3.13
N ASP A 117 -5.45 -6.94 -3.58
CA ASP A 117 -5.77 -8.37 -3.65
C ASP A 117 -5.67 -9.11 -2.31
N GLY A 118 -5.17 -8.44 -1.27
CA GLY A 118 -5.01 -8.98 0.07
C GLY A 118 -3.73 -9.75 0.31
N ARG A 119 -2.79 -9.65 -0.62
CA ARG A 119 -1.38 -9.87 -0.35
C ARG A 119 -0.79 -8.54 0.09
N LEU A 120 0.52 -8.47 0.13
CA LEU A 120 1.20 -7.22 0.41
C LEU A 120 2.28 -7.15 -0.64
N ASP A 121 2.66 -5.96 -1.07
CA ASP A 121 3.69 -5.80 -2.11
C ASP A 121 5.00 -6.48 -1.65
N SER A 122 5.32 -6.36 -0.36
CA SER A 122 6.46 -7.05 0.28
C SER A 122 6.34 -8.59 0.42
N ALA A 123 5.25 -9.19 -0.05
CA ALA A 123 5.06 -10.62 0.07
C ALA A 123 5.86 -11.35 -1.00
N ILE A 124 6.67 -12.32 -0.59
CA ILE A 124 7.49 -13.15 -1.49
C ILE A 124 6.71 -13.92 -2.58
N ASP A 125 5.40 -14.06 -2.40
CA ASP A 125 4.50 -14.71 -3.33
C ASP A 125 3.55 -13.74 -4.04
N GLU A 126 3.73 -12.44 -3.83
CA GLU A 126 3.30 -11.41 -4.75
C GLU A 126 4.22 -11.40 -5.98
N LEU A 127 3.63 -11.32 -7.16
CA LEU A 127 4.28 -11.48 -8.44
C LEU A 127 3.67 -10.60 -9.54
N ASP A 128 2.67 -9.78 -9.20
CA ASP A 128 1.89 -8.90 -10.08
C ASP A 128 1.44 -7.68 -9.25
N THR A 129 2.39 -6.91 -8.69
CA THR A 129 2.16 -5.91 -7.62
C THR A 129 1.08 -4.87 -7.94
N ASP A 130 1.04 -4.38 -9.18
CA ASP A 130 0.05 -3.40 -9.64
C ASP A 130 -1.26 -4.04 -10.18
N GLY A 131 -1.36 -5.38 -10.19
CA GLY A 131 -2.53 -6.12 -10.66
C GLY A 131 -2.79 -6.02 -12.17
N ASP A 132 -1.89 -5.46 -13.00
CA ASP A 132 -2.15 -5.21 -14.42
C ASP A 132 -2.15 -6.49 -15.28
N GLY A 133 -1.88 -7.65 -14.69
CA GLY A 133 -1.82 -8.97 -15.31
C GLY A 133 -0.52 -9.29 -16.03
N ILE A 134 0.52 -8.47 -15.89
CA ILE A 134 1.88 -8.67 -16.38
C ILE A 134 2.83 -8.79 -15.19
N VAL A 135 3.01 -10.03 -14.73
CA VAL A 135 4.01 -10.37 -13.71
C VAL A 135 5.31 -9.55 -13.70
N ASP A 136 5.69 -9.00 -12.55
CA ASP A 136 6.76 -8.01 -12.27
C ASP A 136 8.06 -8.25 -13.07
N ARG A 137 8.59 -9.48 -12.99
CA ARG A 137 9.72 -9.99 -13.81
C ARG A 137 9.62 -9.79 -15.34
N ARG A 138 8.50 -9.31 -15.85
CA ARG A 138 8.20 -8.99 -17.26
C ARG A 138 7.51 -7.63 -17.42
N ASP A 139 7.10 -6.97 -16.34
CA ASP A 139 6.68 -5.58 -16.42
C ASP A 139 7.89 -4.67 -16.59
N LEU A 140 7.60 -3.39 -16.81
CA LEU A 140 8.52 -2.28 -16.92
C LEU A 140 8.17 -1.18 -15.90
N ASP A 141 7.14 -1.38 -15.08
CA ASP A 141 6.56 -0.49 -14.07
C ASP A 141 5.86 -1.36 -13.00
N ASP A 142 6.62 -2.13 -12.22
CA ASP A 142 6.10 -3.24 -11.37
C ASP A 142 5.01 -2.78 -10.35
N ASP A 143 5.13 -1.58 -9.78
CA ASP A 143 4.18 -1.01 -8.80
C ASP A 143 3.16 0.00 -9.39
N GLY A 144 3.21 0.23 -10.71
CA GLY A 144 2.24 1.10 -11.40
C GLY A 144 2.36 2.60 -11.12
N ASP A 145 3.39 3.08 -10.39
CA ASP A 145 3.46 4.48 -9.91
C ASP A 145 3.76 5.53 -11.02
N GLY A 146 4.03 5.04 -12.23
CA GLY A 146 4.36 5.80 -13.43
C GLY A 146 5.86 6.08 -13.63
N ILE A 147 6.73 5.53 -12.79
CA ILE A 147 8.19 5.57 -12.84
C ILE A 147 8.73 4.16 -13.12
N ARG A 148 8.91 3.85 -14.41
CA ARG A 148 9.55 2.60 -14.83
C ARG A 148 10.70 2.10 -13.96
N ASP A 149 10.75 0.80 -13.66
CA ASP A 149 11.72 0.13 -12.75
C ASP A 149 13.17 0.57 -12.99
N ARG A 150 13.57 0.66 -14.25
CA ARG A 150 14.96 1.09 -14.60
C ARG A 150 15.35 2.50 -14.11
N GLU A 151 14.36 3.30 -13.73
CA GLU A 151 14.41 4.69 -13.26
C GLU A 151 13.85 4.84 -11.83
N ASP A 152 13.16 3.83 -11.30
CA ASP A 152 12.76 3.75 -9.90
C ASP A 152 13.94 3.26 -9.03
N THR A 153 13.78 3.42 -7.73
CA THR A 153 14.68 2.95 -6.69
C THR A 153 14.00 1.99 -5.72
N ASP A 154 12.71 1.72 -5.92
CA ASP A 154 11.80 0.92 -5.09
C ASP A 154 10.72 0.34 -6.02
N ASP A 155 11.15 -0.45 -7.01
CA ASP A 155 10.37 -0.85 -8.20
C ASP A 155 9.06 -1.57 -7.86
N ASP A 156 8.99 -2.27 -6.73
CA ASP A 156 7.80 -3.01 -6.26
C ASP A 156 6.97 -2.23 -5.23
N GLY A 157 7.23 -0.93 -5.06
CA GLY A 157 6.44 -0.02 -4.22
C GLY A 157 6.46 -0.37 -2.73
N ASP A 158 7.26 -1.35 -2.31
CA ASP A 158 7.11 -1.89 -0.98
C ASP A 158 7.76 -0.93 0.05
N GLY A 159 8.70 -0.07 -0.32
CA GLY A 159 9.42 0.78 0.64
C GLY A 159 10.75 0.20 1.07
N ILE A 160 11.28 -0.78 0.34
CA ILE A 160 12.62 -1.34 0.43
C ILE A 160 13.33 -1.04 -0.88
N PRO A 161 14.35 -0.16 -0.89
CA PRO A 161 15.00 0.19 -2.13
C PRO A 161 15.63 -1.02 -2.87
N ASP A 162 15.59 -1.08 -4.20
CA ASP A 162 16.03 -2.26 -5.02
C ASP A 162 17.47 -2.69 -4.77
N LEU A 163 18.33 -1.76 -4.34
CA LEU A 163 19.72 -2.08 -3.99
C LEU A 163 19.83 -3.00 -2.78
N GLU A 164 18.74 -3.13 -2.03
CA GLU A 164 18.61 -3.63 -0.68
C GLU A 164 17.46 -4.64 -0.59
N ASP A 165 16.55 -4.59 -1.56
CA ASP A 165 15.57 -5.60 -1.88
C ASP A 165 16.14 -6.66 -2.84
N SER A 166 15.87 -7.92 -2.54
CA SER A 166 16.41 -9.04 -3.30
C SER A 166 15.37 -9.72 -4.20
N ASP A 167 14.13 -9.32 -4.02
CA ASP A 167 12.90 -9.84 -4.58
C ASP A 167 12.09 -8.76 -5.34
N HIS A 168 12.58 -7.52 -5.42
CA HIS A 168 12.00 -6.36 -6.12
C HIS A 168 11.53 -6.58 -7.56
N ASP A 169 11.95 -7.67 -8.23
CA ASP A 169 11.49 -8.07 -9.56
C ASP A 169 10.53 -9.27 -9.52
N GLY A 170 9.80 -9.45 -8.42
CA GLY A 170 9.00 -10.64 -8.11
C GLY A 170 9.83 -11.93 -8.02
N ALA A 171 11.16 -11.83 -7.82
CA ALA A 171 12.03 -12.99 -7.75
C ALA A 171 12.21 -13.49 -6.31
N VAL A 172 11.46 -14.54 -5.97
CA VAL A 172 11.58 -15.32 -4.72
C VAL A 172 13.05 -15.56 -4.28
N LEU A 173 13.61 -14.68 -3.46
CA LEU A 173 14.81 -14.93 -2.67
C LEU A 173 14.41 -15.08 -1.20
N PRO A 174 14.71 -16.21 -0.55
CA PRO A 174 14.40 -16.35 0.87
C PRO A 174 15.22 -15.32 1.65
N LEU A 175 14.54 -14.48 2.47
CA LEU A 175 15.17 -13.61 3.47
C LEU A 175 16.47 -14.25 3.97
N ALA A 176 17.59 -13.58 3.65
CA ALA A 176 18.90 -14.16 3.84
C ALA A 176 19.07 -14.56 5.32
N SER A 177 19.28 -15.85 5.57
CA SER A 177 19.68 -16.33 6.90
C SER A 177 21.11 -15.84 7.17
N GLY A 178 21.26 -14.72 7.88
CA GLY A 178 22.55 -14.05 8.10
C GLY A 178 22.44 -12.83 9.03
N PRO A 179 23.57 -12.20 9.38
CA PRO A 179 23.58 -11.01 10.22
C PRO A 179 22.84 -9.84 9.55
N ILE A 180 22.14 -9.07 10.37
CA ILE A 180 21.53 -7.80 10.01
C ILE A 180 22.63 -6.72 10.02
N GLY A 181 22.86 -6.05 8.89
CA GLY A 181 23.90 -5.03 8.78
C GLY A 181 25.29 -5.57 9.16
N ASP A 182 25.94 -4.94 10.14
CA ASP A 182 27.24 -5.38 10.68
C ASP A 182 27.13 -6.46 11.77
N GLY A 183 25.90 -6.90 12.08
CA GLY A 183 25.59 -7.88 13.12
C GLY A 183 25.54 -7.32 14.53
N PHE A 184 25.76 -6.02 14.72
CA PHE A 184 25.64 -5.34 16.00
C PHE A 184 24.25 -4.70 16.17
N ALA A 185 23.79 -4.63 17.41
CA ALA A 185 22.58 -3.89 17.73
C ALA A 185 22.82 -2.38 17.53
N PRO A 186 22.05 -1.70 16.67
CA PRO A 186 22.22 -0.27 16.42
C PRO A 186 21.86 0.55 17.66
N ALA A 187 22.45 1.75 17.78
CA ALA A 187 22.22 2.64 18.92
C ALA A 187 20.79 3.23 18.96
N THR A 188 20.15 3.33 17.79
CA THR A 188 18.77 3.77 17.60
C THR A 188 18.16 2.94 16.48
N LEU A 189 16.83 2.81 16.50
CA LEU A 189 16.06 2.27 15.37
C LEU A 189 15.42 3.39 14.54
N ALA A 190 15.48 4.66 14.98
CA ALA A 190 14.87 5.76 14.25
C ALA A 190 15.37 5.84 12.81
N ASN A 191 14.42 6.05 11.89
CA ASN A 191 14.61 6.06 10.44
C ASN A 191 15.23 4.75 9.93
N GLN A 192 14.84 3.61 10.49
CA GLN A 192 15.17 2.28 9.95
C GLN A 192 13.88 1.54 9.65
N THR A 193 13.93 0.68 8.65
CA THR A 193 12.84 -0.22 8.32
C THR A 193 13.32 -1.65 8.51
N TYR A 194 12.48 -2.51 9.07
CA TYR A 194 12.83 -3.93 9.28
C TYR A 194 11.72 -4.81 8.75
N ILE A 195 12.10 -5.91 8.10
CA ILE A 195 11.15 -6.90 7.61
C ILE A 195 11.23 -8.12 8.49
N THR A 196 10.09 -8.59 8.99
CA THR A 196 10.00 -9.80 9.78
C THR A 196 9.25 -10.88 9.02
N ARG A 197 9.73 -12.13 9.08
CA ARG A 197 9.02 -13.29 8.57
C ARG A 197 8.85 -14.33 9.64
N LYS A 198 7.62 -14.74 9.89
CA LYS A 198 7.34 -15.79 10.86
C LYS A 198 7.76 -17.17 10.34
N ASN A 199 8.43 -17.95 11.19
CA ASN A 199 8.78 -19.34 10.87
C ASN A 199 7.54 -20.18 10.55
N GLY A 200 7.57 -20.87 9.40
CA GLY A 200 6.49 -21.76 8.96
C GLY A 200 5.29 -21.05 8.32
N LYS A 201 5.40 -19.75 8.05
CA LYS A 201 4.45 -18.98 7.25
C LYS A 201 5.18 -18.12 6.21
N ALA A 202 4.51 -17.81 5.11
CA ALA A 202 4.83 -16.68 4.23
C ALA A 202 3.95 -15.52 4.71
N GLU A 203 4.33 -14.93 5.83
CA GLU A 203 3.64 -13.79 6.43
C GLU A 203 4.76 -12.86 6.86
N TYR A 204 4.83 -11.72 6.17
CA TYR A 204 5.84 -10.70 6.32
C TYR A 204 5.21 -9.51 7.02
N HIS A 205 5.97 -8.84 7.90
CA HIS A 205 5.57 -7.54 8.43
C HIS A 205 6.72 -6.56 8.32
N ARG A 206 6.41 -5.37 7.81
CA ARG A 206 7.28 -4.21 7.75
C ARG A 206 7.14 -3.42 9.04
N LEU A 207 8.26 -3.15 9.68
CA LEU A 207 8.38 -2.31 10.88
C LEU A 207 9.14 -1.04 10.47
N VAL A 208 8.43 0.05 10.21
CA VAL A 208 9.02 1.35 9.86
C VAL A 208 9.16 2.18 11.13
N PHE A 209 10.38 2.53 11.52
CA PHE A 209 10.62 3.34 12.71
C PHE A 209 10.73 4.83 12.35
N THR A 210 9.61 5.56 12.45
CA THR A 210 9.52 6.98 12.08
C THR A 210 10.21 7.95 13.05
N SER A 211 10.44 7.53 14.30
CA SER A 211 11.21 8.30 15.29
C SER A 211 11.89 7.39 16.31
N GLU A 212 12.55 7.97 17.33
CA GLU A 212 13.12 7.20 18.45
C GLU A 212 12.08 6.47 19.32
N THR A 213 10.80 6.81 19.18
CA THR A 213 9.72 6.25 20.03
C THR A 213 8.46 5.84 19.28
N THR A 214 8.40 6.07 17.97
CA THR A 214 7.22 5.78 17.14
C THR A 214 7.61 5.07 15.86
N GLY A 215 6.68 4.29 15.33
CA GLY A 215 6.82 3.63 14.04
C GLY A 215 5.46 3.21 13.51
N THR A 216 5.46 2.51 12.39
CA THR A 216 4.30 1.81 11.82
C THR A 216 4.66 0.35 11.59
N ILE A 217 3.69 -0.53 11.79
CA ILE A 217 3.80 -1.96 11.47
C ILE A 217 2.79 -2.27 10.37
N SER A 218 3.18 -2.99 9.32
CA SER A 218 2.19 -3.54 8.40
C SER A 218 1.36 -4.59 9.13
N GLU A 219 0.04 -4.42 9.14
CA GLU A 219 -0.87 -5.39 9.74
C GLU A 219 -2.11 -5.54 8.87
N GLY A 220 -2.12 -6.61 8.06
CA GLY A 220 -2.97 -6.65 6.87
C GLY A 220 -2.46 -5.61 5.88
N ARG A 221 -3.38 -5.04 5.11
CA ARG A 221 -3.14 -4.08 4.01
C ARG A 221 -2.73 -2.68 4.46
N HIS A 222 -2.75 -2.42 5.77
CA HIS A 222 -2.58 -1.08 6.31
C HIS A 222 -1.38 -0.98 7.25
N ALA A 223 -0.69 0.16 7.18
CA ALA A 223 0.34 0.54 8.13
C ALA A 223 -0.29 1.04 9.45
N LYS A 224 -0.25 0.25 10.53
CA LYS A 224 -0.74 0.68 11.84
C LYS A 224 0.34 1.38 12.67
N PRO A 225 0.05 2.56 13.25
CA PRO A 225 1.02 3.26 14.08
C PRO A 225 1.23 2.57 15.43
N PHE A 226 2.48 2.49 15.87
CA PHE A 226 2.85 2.04 17.20
C PHE A 226 3.78 3.01 17.90
N SER A 227 3.83 2.89 19.23
CA SER A 227 4.88 3.46 20.07
C SER A 227 5.80 2.36 20.58
N TYR A 228 7.07 2.67 20.82
CA TYR A 228 8.02 1.67 21.28
C TYR A 228 9.04 2.18 22.29
N THR A 229 9.66 1.22 22.98
CA THR A 229 10.92 1.41 23.70
C THR A 229 11.94 0.39 23.23
N TYR A 230 13.20 0.81 23.10
CA TYR A 230 14.29 0.00 22.60
C TYR A 230 15.42 -0.07 23.62
N ALA A 231 15.90 -1.27 23.90
CA ALA A 231 16.96 -1.52 24.88
C ALA A 231 17.93 -2.58 24.37
N ILE A 232 19.20 -2.20 24.22
CA ILE A 232 20.27 -3.13 23.88
C ILE A 232 20.56 -4.04 25.09
N ASN A 233 20.43 -5.35 24.88
CA ASN A 233 20.70 -6.37 25.90
C ASN A 233 22.17 -6.80 25.89
N THR A 234 22.73 -6.98 24.69
CA THR A 234 24.13 -7.32 24.42
C THR A 234 24.59 -6.62 23.14
N GLU A 235 25.87 -6.71 22.79
CA GLU A 235 26.41 -6.10 21.56
C GLU A 235 25.65 -6.49 20.28
N THR A 236 25.04 -7.68 20.23
CA THR A 236 24.34 -8.19 19.03
C THR A 236 22.85 -8.43 19.24
N THR A 237 22.29 -8.06 20.41
CA THR A 237 20.89 -8.36 20.73
C THR A 237 20.20 -7.20 21.42
N ALA A 238 18.95 -6.94 21.07
CA ALA A 238 18.13 -5.91 21.72
C ALA A 238 16.68 -6.38 21.96
N ALA A 239 16.02 -5.70 22.88
CA ALA A 239 14.59 -5.84 23.14
C ALA A 239 13.85 -4.59 22.65
N LEU A 240 12.76 -4.82 21.95
CA LEU A 240 11.83 -3.83 21.44
C LEU A 240 10.46 -4.09 22.09
N ASN A 241 9.98 -3.17 22.92
CA ASN A 241 8.61 -3.26 23.45
C ASN A 241 7.72 -2.33 22.63
N ILE A 242 6.78 -2.91 21.89
CA ILE A 242 5.83 -2.25 21.00
C ILE A 242 4.48 -2.10 21.72
N THR A 243 3.79 -0.99 21.50
CA THR A 243 2.45 -0.71 22.01
C THR A 243 1.61 -0.08 20.90
N GLU A 244 0.57 -0.79 20.47
CA GLU A 244 -0.31 -0.47 19.32
C GLU A 244 -1.65 0.18 19.76
N GLY A 245 -1.87 0.30 21.08
CA GLY A 245 -3.08 0.89 21.65
C GLY A 245 -4.07 -0.17 22.15
N ARG A 246 -5.18 0.26 22.76
CA ARG A 246 -6.28 -0.62 23.27
C ARG A 246 -5.88 -1.78 24.20
N GLY A 247 -4.67 -1.76 24.75
CA GLY A 247 -4.17 -2.80 25.66
C GLY A 247 -3.34 -3.89 24.98
N GLU A 248 -3.08 -3.76 23.68
CA GLU A 248 -2.20 -4.64 22.91
C GLU A 248 -0.75 -4.16 22.98
N SER A 249 0.16 -5.11 23.16
CA SER A 249 1.59 -4.84 23.24
C SER A 249 2.39 -6.08 22.90
N SER A 250 3.55 -5.90 22.28
CA SER A 250 4.43 -7.00 21.90
C SER A 250 5.85 -6.75 22.39
N VAL A 251 6.56 -7.82 22.71
CA VAL A 251 7.98 -7.77 23.06
C VAL A 251 8.75 -8.56 22.02
N LEU A 252 9.45 -7.84 21.14
CA LEU A 252 10.42 -8.39 20.19
C LEU A 252 11.79 -8.48 20.85
N THR A 253 12.43 -9.64 20.75
CA THR A 253 13.86 -9.80 21.01
C THR A 253 14.55 -10.12 19.70
N ILE A 254 15.45 -9.25 19.27
CA ILE A 254 16.15 -9.32 17.99
C ILE A 254 17.59 -9.78 18.23
N ASP A 255 18.05 -10.74 17.44
CA ASP A 255 19.46 -11.13 17.32
C ASP A 255 19.99 -10.67 15.96
N PHE A 256 20.69 -9.54 15.99
CA PHE A 256 21.27 -8.90 14.81
C PHE A 256 22.39 -9.74 14.20
N SER A 257 23.07 -10.59 14.98
CA SER A 257 24.13 -11.45 14.44
C SER A 257 23.59 -12.65 13.65
N ALA A 258 22.35 -13.03 13.92
CA ALA A 258 21.70 -14.19 13.33
C ALA A 258 20.59 -13.83 12.33
N GLY A 259 20.10 -12.59 12.31
CA GLY A 259 18.94 -12.20 11.48
C GLY A 259 17.67 -12.88 11.95
N THR A 260 17.48 -13.00 13.26
CA THR A 260 16.33 -13.69 13.83
C THR A 260 15.67 -12.89 14.95
N TYR A 261 14.38 -13.16 15.16
CA TYR A 261 13.64 -12.59 16.28
C TYR A 261 12.80 -13.64 17.00
N SER A 262 12.49 -13.33 18.26
CA SER A 262 11.41 -13.95 19.01
C SER A 262 10.44 -12.88 19.51
N GLU A 263 9.15 -13.13 19.41
CA GLU A 263 8.11 -12.20 19.80
C GLU A 263 7.14 -12.83 20.78
N GLN A 264 6.72 -12.03 21.75
CA GLN A 264 5.65 -12.33 22.69
C GLN A 264 4.56 -11.26 22.56
N GLU A 265 3.37 -11.65 22.11
CA GLU A 265 2.21 -10.78 21.96
C GLU A 265 1.36 -10.84 23.24
N PHE A 266 0.97 -9.68 23.75
CA PHE A 266 0.17 -9.54 24.96
C PHE A 266 -1.10 -8.75 24.70
N GLU A 267 -2.21 -9.24 25.24
CA GLU A 267 -3.47 -8.51 25.29
C GLU A 267 -3.82 -8.23 26.75
N HIS A 268 -4.04 -6.96 27.09
CA HIS A 268 -4.32 -6.51 28.46
C HIS A 268 -3.26 -7.00 29.49
N GLY A 269 -2.00 -7.12 29.06
CA GLY A 269 -0.86 -7.58 29.87
C GLY A 269 -0.78 -9.10 30.08
N ARG A 270 -1.62 -9.88 29.40
CA ARG A 270 -1.56 -11.35 29.40
C ARG A 270 -0.92 -11.85 28.12
N LEU A 271 0.02 -12.79 28.23
CA LEU A 271 0.64 -13.42 27.08
C LEU A 271 -0.40 -14.26 26.32
N GLU A 272 -0.62 -13.91 25.06
CA GLU A 272 -1.56 -14.62 24.18
C GLU A 272 -0.83 -15.51 23.18
N LYS A 273 0.29 -15.03 22.62
CA LYS A 273 1.00 -15.74 21.56
C LYS A 273 2.50 -15.53 21.64
N ALA A 274 3.23 -16.53 21.17
CA ALA A 274 4.68 -16.44 20.97
C ALA A 274 5.04 -16.96 19.58
N LYS A 275 5.92 -16.22 18.89
CA LYS A 275 6.39 -16.58 17.55
C LYS A 275 7.89 -16.31 17.44
N THR A 276 8.50 -16.92 16.43
CA THR A 276 9.91 -16.75 16.09
C THR A 276 10.01 -16.65 14.58
N GLY A 277 11.02 -15.97 14.10
CA GLY A 277 11.17 -15.77 12.68
C GLY A 277 12.52 -15.23 12.27
N ALA A 278 12.64 -14.96 10.97
CA ALA A 278 13.75 -14.19 10.42
C ALA A 278 13.40 -12.70 10.49
N ILE A 279 14.43 -11.86 10.64
CA ILE A 279 14.31 -10.41 10.55
C ILE A 279 15.52 -9.86 9.79
N SER A 280 15.27 -8.97 8.86
CA SER A 280 16.28 -8.22 8.11
C SER A 280 16.10 -6.71 8.35
N LEU A 281 17.17 -5.96 8.14
CA LEU A 281 17.11 -4.52 7.98
C LEU A 281 16.77 -4.31 6.51
N ALA A 282 15.64 -3.66 6.25
CA ALA A 282 15.46 -2.93 5.01
C ALA A 282 16.43 -1.77 5.12
N VAL A 283 17.46 -1.80 4.30
CA VAL A 283 18.54 -0.84 4.47
C VAL A 283 17.94 0.55 4.19
N ASN A 284 18.44 1.55 4.92
CA ASN A 284 17.98 2.92 4.80
C ASN A 284 19.23 3.75 4.47
N PRO A 285 19.14 4.70 3.51
CA PRO A 285 20.29 5.39 2.92
C PRO A 285 21.15 6.20 3.92
#